data_AF-A0AAW8ANR3-F1
#
_entry.id   AF-A0AAW8ANR3-F1
#
_cell.length_a   1.000
_cell.length_b   1.000
_cell.length_c   1.000
_cell.angle_alpha   90.00
_cell.angle_beta   90.00
_cell.angle_gamma   90.00
#
_symmetry.space_group_name_H-M   'P 1'
#
loop_
_entity.id
_entity.type
_entity.pdbx_description
1 polymer ?
#
loop_
_entity_poly.entity_id
_entity_poly.type
_entity_poly.pdbx_seq_one_letter_code
_entity_poly.pdbx_strand_id
1 'polypeptide(L)'
;SQASICAGTLALMAGGVPIIAPVAGIAMGLISDGTNYTVLTDIQGLEDHFGDMDFKVAGTRDGITALQMDIKISGITPEILAEALAQAKTAR
;
A
#
# COMPACT_ATOMS: atom_id res chain seq x y z
N SER A 1 4.21 0.83 9.34
CA SER A 1 4.91 1.95 8.67
C SER A 1 3.94 2.94 8.02
N GLN A 2 2.88 2.47 7.36
CA GLN A 2 1.95 3.35 6.62
C GLN A 2 1.20 4.35 7.51
N ALA A 3 0.71 3.91 8.67
CA ALA A 3 0.13 4.81 9.68
C ALA A 3 1.12 5.92 10.13
N SER A 4 2.42 5.62 10.21
CA SER A 4 3.45 6.61 10.56
C SER A 4 3.61 7.68 9.49
N ILE A 5 3.40 7.35 8.22
CA ILE A 5 3.37 8.32 7.11
C ILE A 5 2.18 9.27 7.30
N CYS A 6 0.98 8.73 7.54
CA CYS A 6 -0.22 9.54 7.78
C CYS A 6 -0.05 10.46 9.00
N ALA A 7 0.45 9.92 10.12
CA ALA A 7 0.72 10.70 11.33
C ALA A 7 1.79 11.78 11.10
N GLY A 8 2.86 11.45 10.36
CA GLY A 8 3.91 12.39 9.99
C GLY A 8 3.38 13.55 9.14
N THR A 9 2.54 13.27 8.15
CA THR A 9 1.86 14.29 7.34
C THR A 9 1.02 15.23 8.21
N LEU A 10 0.20 14.69 9.10
CA LEU A 10 -0.63 15.50 10.01
C LEU A 10 0.24 16.36 10.94
N ALA A 11 1.35 15.82 11.46
CA ALA A 11 2.27 16.55 12.32
C ALA A 11 2.96 17.71 11.56
N LEU A 12 3.38 17.50 10.32
CA LEU A 12 3.97 18.55 9.47
C LEU A 12 2.96 19.68 9.20
N MET A 13 1.71 19.33 8.90
CA MET A 13 0.64 20.30 8.69
C MET A 13 0.34 21.09 9.96
N ALA A 14 0.23 20.41 11.10
CA ALA A 14 -0.02 21.05 12.40
C ALA A 14 1.15 21.95 12.82
N GLY A 15 2.39 21.58 12.48
CA GLY A 15 3.59 22.38 12.73
C GLY A 15 3.80 23.55 11.77
N GLY A 16 2.91 23.77 10.79
CA GLY A 16 3.03 24.86 9.83
C GLY A 16 4.14 24.66 8.79
N VAL A 17 4.62 23.42 8.60
CA VAL A 17 5.64 23.12 7.59
C VAL A 17 5.00 23.23 6.20
N PRO A 18 5.59 23.98 5.26
CA PRO A 18 5.02 24.19 3.93
C PRO A 18 5.26 22.97 3.02
N ILE A 19 4.54 21.88 3.27
CA ILE A 19 4.57 20.68 2.42
C ILE A 19 3.86 20.95 1.08
N ILE A 20 4.34 20.34 -0.01
CA ILE A 20 3.76 20.52 -1.36
C ILE A 20 2.35 19.94 -1.43
N ALA A 21 2.14 18.76 -0.85
CA ALA A 21 0.85 18.08 -0.76
C ALA A 21 0.87 17.05 0.39
N PRO A 22 -0.29 16.74 1.01
CA PRO A 22 -0.37 15.69 2.03
C PRO A 22 -0.11 14.32 1.43
N VAL A 23 0.59 13.48 2.19
CA VAL A 23 0.91 12.09 1.83
C VAL A 23 0.22 11.14 2.79
N ALA A 24 -0.47 10.13 2.27
CA ALA A 24 -0.97 9.00 3.04
C ALA A 24 -0.24 7.72 2.61
N GLY A 25 -0.45 6.63 3.34
CA GLY A 25 0.07 5.32 2.99
C GLY A 25 -0.93 4.23 3.31
N ILE A 26 -0.88 3.12 2.57
CA ILE A 26 -1.73 1.95 2.79
C ILE A 26 -0.93 0.66 2.62
N ALA A 27 -1.25 -0.34 3.44
CA ALA A 27 -0.72 -1.68 3.33
C ALA A 27 -1.75 -2.56 2.62
N MET A 28 -1.29 -3.31 1.63
CA MET A 28 -2.11 -4.14 0.78
C MET A 28 -1.52 -5.55 0.78
N GLY A 29 -2.36 -6.55 0.57
CA GLY A 29 -1.93 -7.93 0.47
C GLY A 29 -2.55 -8.64 -0.71
N LEU A 30 -2.06 -9.83 -0.98
CA LEU A 30 -2.62 -10.75 -1.95
C LEU A 30 -2.63 -12.15 -1.38
N ILE A 31 -3.76 -12.83 -1.53
CA ILE A 31 -3.91 -14.27 -1.26
C ILE A 31 -4.25 -14.95 -2.58
N SER A 32 -3.63 -16.09 -2.84
CA SER A 32 -3.80 -16.92 -4.02
C SER A 32 -3.94 -18.39 -3.63
N ASP A 33 -4.80 -19.12 -4.35
CA ASP A 33 -4.88 -20.59 -4.26
C ASP A 33 -4.16 -21.29 -5.43
N GLY A 34 -3.42 -20.52 -6.24
CA GLY A 34 -2.76 -20.97 -7.47
C GLY A 34 -3.62 -20.87 -8.73
N THR A 35 -4.94 -20.73 -8.60
CA THR A 35 -5.88 -20.54 -9.73
C THR A 35 -6.58 -19.19 -9.66
N ASN A 36 -7.01 -18.80 -8.47
CA ASN A 36 -7.66 -17.56 -8.13
C ASN A 36 -6.76 -16.73 -7.22
N TYR A 37 -6.97 -15.42 -7.23
CA TYR A 37 -6.35 -14.52 -6.28
C TYR A 37 -7.36 -13.48 -5.77
N THR A 38 -7.02 -12.83 -4.67
CA THR A 38 -7.77 -11.71 -4.11
C THR A 38 -6.80 -10.69 -3.54
N VAL A 39 -7.01 -9.42 -3.90
CA VAL A 39 -6.28 -8.29 -3.32
C VAL A 39 -6.99 -7.82 -2.06
N LEU A 40 -6.24 -7.74 -0.95
CA LEU A 40 -6.72 -7.30 0.34
C LEU A 40 -6.25 -5.86 0.61
N THR A 41 -7.16 -5.02 1.12
CA THR A 41 -6.86 -3.64 1.53
C THR A 41 -6.72 -3.55 3.04
N ASP A 42 -5.73 -2.79 3.49
CA ASP A 42 -5.43 -2.54 4.90
C ASP A 42 -5.19 -3.82 5.71
N ILE A 43 -4.26 -4.64 5.22
CA ILE A 43 -4.01 -5.95 5.81
C ILE A 43 -3.55 -5.88 7.26
N GLN A 44 -4.08 -6.80 8.06
CA GLN A 44 -3.62 -7.09 9.41
C GLN A 44 -2.36 -7.97 9.37
N GLY A 45 -1.65 -8.07 10.50
CA GLY A 45 -0.45 -8.90 10.60
C GLY A 45 -0.69 -10.39 10.32
N LEU A 46 -1.90 -10.91 10.61
CA LEU A 46 -2.26 -12.29 10.25
C LEU A 46 -2.46 -12.46 8.74
N GLU A 47 -3.08 -11.48 8.08
CA GLU A 47 -3.30 -11.49 6.63
C GLU A 47 -1.99 -11.32 5.86
N ASP A 48 -1.04 -10.55 6.39
CA ASP A 48 0.34 -10.56 5.91
C ASP A 48 0.96 -11.96 6.09
N HIS A 49 0.93 -12.50 7.31
CA HIS A 49 1.57 -13.79 7.61
C HIS A 49 1.12 -14.93 6.70
N PHE A 50 -0.18 -15.00 6.41
CA PHE A 50 -0.77 -16.02 5.54
C PHE A 50 -0.86 -15.61 4.06
N GLY A 51 -0.58 -14.35 3.73
CA GLY A 51 -0.63 -13.83 2.37
C GLY A 51 0.60 -14.19 1.54
N ASP A 52 0.43 -14.23 0.23
CA ASP A 52 1.46 -14.55 -0.76
C ASP A 52 2.31 -13.34 -1.15
N MET A 53 1.77 -12.14 -0.90
CA MET A 53 2.44 -10.88 -1.10
C MET A 53 1.91 -9.85 -0.12
N ASP A 54 2.82 -9.02 0.38
CA ASP A 54 2.48 -7.71 0.89
C ASP A 54 3.09 -6.63 -0.01
N PHE A 55 2.33 -5.57 -0.27
CA PHE A 55 2.92 -4.35 -0.81
C PHE A 55 2.34 -3.14 -0.10
N LYS A 56 3.20 -2.14 0.04
CA LYS A 56 2.94 -0.93 0.80
C LYS A 56 3.16 0.24 -0.15
N VAL A 57 2.18 1.11 -0.24
CA VAL A 57 2.25 2.26 -1.15
C VAL A 57 1.87 3.54 -0.43
N ALA A 58 2.69 4.56 -0.62
CA ALA A 58 2.45 5.91 -0.13
C ALA A 58 2.52 6.92 -1.27
N GLY A 59 1.83 8.04 -1.08
CA GLY A 59 1.68 9.03 -2.14
C GLY A 59 0.68 10.11 -1.81
N THR A 60 0.65 11.10 -2.70
CA THR A 60 -0.35 12.16 -2.74
C THR A 60 -1.54 11.70 -3.61
N ARG A 61 -2.51 12.61 -3.82
CA ARG A 61 -3.58 12.41 -4.81
C ARG A 61 -3.05 12.31 -6.25
N ASP A 62 -1.92 12.97 -6.52
CA ASP A 62 -1.36 13.12 -7.86
C ASP A 62 -0.36 12.02 -8.24
N GLY A 63 0.18 11.30 -7.26
CA GLY A 63 1.18 10.29 -7.55
C GLY A 63 1.65 9.48 -6.36
N ILE A 64 2.40 8.43 -6.66
CA ILE A 64 3.09 7.57 -5.70
C ILE A 64 4.41 8.25 -5.33
N THR A 65 4.70 8.33 -4.03
CA THR A 65 5.97 8.86 -3.50
C THR A 65 6.86 7.76 -2.93
N ALA A 66 6.28 6.62 -2.55
CA ALA A 66 7.02 5.44 -2.12
C ALA A 66 6.24 4.16 -2.43
N LEU A 67 6.99 3.10 -2.78
CA LEU A 67 6.47 1.76 -2.97
C LEU A 67 7.47 0.77 -2.38
N GLN A 68 6.98 -0.13 -1.53
CA GLN A 68 7.69 -1.30 -1.03
C GLN A 68 6.86 -2.54 -1.36
N MET A 69 7.51 -3.61 -1.78
CA MET A 69 6.83 -4.86 -2.13
C MET A 69 7.68 -6.04 -1.66
N ASP A 70 7.07 -6.93 -0.91
CA ASP A 70 7.65 -8.16 -0.38
C ASP A 70 6.85 -9.35 -0.93
N ILE A 71 7.44 -10.10 -1.87
CA ILE A 71 6.81 -11.24 -2.54
C ILE A 71 7.27 -12.54 -1.87
N LYS A 72 6.32 -13.40 -1.48
CA LYS A 72 6.61 -14.72 -0.87
C LYS A 72 6.43 -15.89 -1.85
N ILE A 73 5.85 -15.61 -3.02
CA ILE A 73 5.68 -16.53 -4.16
C ILE A 73 6.69 -16.25 -5.29
N SER A 74 6.69 -17.08 -6.33
CA SER A 74 7.60 -16.97 -7.48
C SER A 74 7.44 -15.68 -8.29
N GLY A 75 6.31 -14.99 -8.19
CA GLY A 75 6.08 -13.67 -8.79
C GLY A 75 4.59 -13.34 -8.94
N ILE A 76 4.30 -12.13 -9.43
CA ILE A 76 2.96 -11.70 -9.86
C ILE A 76 3.00 -11.23 -11.31
N THR A 77 1.84 -11.27 -11.96
CA THR A 77 1.70 -10.72 -13.30
C THR A 77 1.55 -9.19 -13.25
N PRO A 78 1.90 -8.48 -14.33
CA PRO A 78 1.68 -7.03 -14.43
C PRO A 78 0.22 -6.61 -14.23
N GLU A 79 -0.74 -7.46 -14.61
CA GLU A 79 -2.17 -7.21 -14.47
C GLU A 79 -2.58 -7.21 -13.00
N ILE A 80 -2.11 -8.19 -12.23
CA ILE A 80 -2.33 -8.25 -10.78
C ILE A 80 -1.74 -7.02 -10.10
N LEU A 81 -0.53 -6.62 -10.48
CA LEU A 81 0.11 -5.41 -9.94
C LEU A 81 -0.71 -4.15 -10.26
N ALA A 82 -1.23 -4.03 -11.48
CA ALA A 82 -2.02 -2.89 -11.90
C ALA A 82 -3.35 -2.79 -11.13
N GLU A 83 -4.05 -3.91 -10.94
CA GLU A 83 -5.26 -3.99 -10.12
C GLU A 83 -4.96 -3.57 -8.67
N ALA A 84 -3.92 -4.16 -8.10
CA ALA A 84 -3.54 -3.91 -6.72
C ALA A 84 -3.18 -2.43 -6.50
N LEU A 85 -2.42 -1.82 -7.41
CA LEU A 85 -2.10 -0.39 -7.37
C LEU A 85 -3.33 0.51 -7.54
N ALA A 86 -4.30 0.12 -8.36
CA ALA A 86 -5.55 0.87 -8.54
C ALA A 86 -6.41 0.84 -7.27
N GLN A 87 -6.53 -0.31 -6.62
CA GLN A 87 -7.23 -0.46 -5.35
C GLN A 87 -6.51 0.33 -4.24
N ALA A 88 -5.18 0.26 -4.20
CA ALA A 88 -4.38 1.00 -3.23
C ALA A 88 -4.46 2.51 -3.41
N LYS A 89 -4.56 3.01 -4.65
CA LYS A 89 -4.81 4.44 -4.94
C LYS A 89 -6.16 4.92 -4.40
N THR A 90 -7.16 4.04 -4.37
CA THR A 90 -8.50 4.40 -3.84
C THR A 90 -8.49 4.47 -2.32
N ALA A 91 -7.71 3.60 -1.67
CA ALA A 91 -7.60 3.53 -0.22
C ALA A 91 -6.75 4.65 0.40
N ARG A 92 -5.79 5.19 -0.35
CA ARG A 92 -4.84 6.23 0.09
C ARG A 92 -5.30 7.64 -0.29
#